data_AF-A0A536SW70-F1
#
_entry.id   AF-A0A536SW70-F1
#
_cell.length_a   1.000
_cell.length_b   1.000
_cell.length_c   1.000
_cell.angle_alpha   90.00
_cell.angle_beta   90.00
_cell.angle_gamma   90.00
#
_symmetry.space_group_name_H-M   'P 1'
#
loop_
_entity.id
_entity.type
_entity.pdbx_description
1 polymer ?
#
loop_
_entity_poly.entity_id
_entity_poly.type
_entity_poly.pdbx_seq_one_letter_code
_entity_poly.pdbx_strand_id
1 'polypeptide(L)' 'MIAFIARRLAATLPVLLVVAVLVFALLRLAPGDPAAIMAGDAASAEQIAEIRAGLGLDRPMVVQFGIWLGKVLS' A
#
# COMPACT_ATOMS: atom_id res chain seq x y z
N MET A 1 -16.51 -20.31 -24.16
CA MET A 1 -15.19 -20.35 -23.49
C MET A 1 -14.81 -19.02 -22.83
N ILE A 2 -14.91 -17.87 -23.53
CA ILE A 2 -14.59 -16.53 -22.97
C ILE A 2 -15.37 -16.23 -21.68
N ALA A 3 -16.69 -16.45 -21.66
CA ALA A 3 -17.50 -16.23 -20.45
C ALA A 3 -17.09 -17.10 -19.26
N PHE A 4 -16.58 -18.31 -19.52
CA PHE A 4 -16.06 -19.21 -18.47
C PHE A 4 -14.74 -18.67 -17.90
N ILE A 5 -13.84 -18.20 -18.77
CA ILE A 5 -12.56 -17.59 -18.36
C ILE A 5 -12.81 -16.30 -17.58
N ALA A 6 -13.69 -15.41 -18.08
CA ALA A 6 -14.05 -14.16 -17.40
C ALA A 6 -14.65 -14.41 -16.00
N ARG A 7 -15.57 -15.39 -15.87
CA ARG A 7 -16.13 -15.77 -14.57
C ARG A 7 -15.06 -16.28 -13.60
N ARG A 8 -14.07 -17.02 -14.12
CA ARG A 8 -12.98 -17.55 -13.30
C ARG A 8 -12.02 -16.45 -12.83
N LEU A 9 -11.69 -15.50 -13.70
CA LEU A 9 -10.89 -14.32 -13.35
C LEU A 9 -11.62 -13.40 -12.36
N ALA A 10 -12.93 -13.21 -12.55
CA ALA A 10 -13.75 -12.48 -11.60
C ALA A 10 -13.78 -13.16 -10.23
N ALA A 11 -13.81 -14.50 -10.18
CA ALA A 11 -13.77 -15.25 -8.93
C ALA A 11 -12.39 -15.21 -8.23
N THR A 12 -11.29 -14.98 -8.95
CA THR A 12 -9.96 -14.79 -8.35
C THR A 12 -9.75 -13.38 -7.77
N LEU A 13 -10.48 -12.38 -8.28
CA LEU A 13 -10.33 -10.99 -7.86
C LEU A 13 -10.58 -10.77 -6.36
N PRO A 14 -11.62 -11.35 -5.72
CA PRO A 14 -11.82 -11.25 -4.28
C PRO A 14 -10.67 -11.85 -3.47
N VAL A 15 -10.11 -12.97 -3.91
CA VAL A 15 -8.98 -13.62 -3.23
C VAL A 15 -7.75 -12.71 -3.28
N LEU A 16 -7.44 -12.17 -4.46
CA LEU A 16 -6.34 -11.22 -4.62
C LEU A 16 -6.54 -9.96 -3.77
N LEU A 17 -7.78 -9.45 -3.69
CA LEU A 17 -8.10 -8.29 -2.87
C LEU A 17 -7.89 -8.58 -1.38
N VAL A 18 -8.33 -9.73 -0.89
CA VAL A 18 -8.11 -10.14 0.51
C VAL A 18 -6.61 -10.25 0.81
N VAL A 19 -5.84 -10.90 -0.07
CA VAL A 19 -4.39 -11.00 0.08
C VAL A 19 -3.74 -9.61 0.06
N ALA A 20 -4.15 -8.73 -0.85
CA ALA A 20 -3.65 -7.36 -0.93
C ALA A 20 -3.91 -6.57 0.36
N VAL A 21 -5.12 -6.68 0.93
CA VAL A 21 -5.48 -6.04 2.20
C VAL A 21 -4.64 -6.61 3.34
N LEU A 22 -4.44 -7.93 3.40
CA LEU A 22 -3.61 -8.57 4.42
C LEU A 22 -2.16 -8.12 4.34
N VAL A 23 -1.57 -8.11 3.14
CA VAL A 23 -0.20 -7.63 2.93
C VAL A 23 -0.07 -6.17 3.34
N PHE A 24 -1.00 -5.31 2.92
CA PHE A 24 -1.01 -3.90 3.32
C PHE A 24 -1.11 -3.74 4.85
N ALA A 25 -1.97 -4.52 5.51
CA ALA A 25 -2.11 -4.49 6.96
C ALA A 25 -0.82 -4.95 7.65
N LEU A 26 -0.19 -6.03 7.19
CA LEU A 26 1.08 -6.52 7.73
C LEU A 26 2.20 -5.49 7.61
N LEU A 27 2.29 -4.81 6.46
CA LEU A 27 3.26 -3.73 6.26
C LEU A 27 3.04 -2.55 7.22
N ARG A 28 1.78 -2.24 7.54
CA ARG A 28 1.43 -1.18 8.51
C ARG A 28 1.61 -1.58 9.97
N LEU A 29 1.49 -2.87 10.28
CA LEU A 29 1.72 -3.42 11.60
C LEU A 29 3.21 -3.65 11.88
N ALA A 30 4.03 -3.70 10.83
CA ALA A 30 5.47 -3.78 10.97
C ALA A 30 5.98 -2.59 11.81
N PRO A 31 6.87 -2.83 12.79
CA PRO A 31 7.44 -1.77 13.59
C PRO A 31 8.38 -0.91 12.74
N GLY A 32 8.25 0.42 12.86
CA GLY A 32 9.06 1.39 12.13
C GLY A 32 8.23 2.25 11.21
N ASP A 33 8.55 3.54 11.15
CA ASP A 33 7.90 4.47 10.22
C ASP A 33 8.57 4.36 8.84
N PRO A 34 7.85 3.95 7.78
CA PRO A 34 8.44 3.85 6.44
C PRO A 34 9.00 5.18 5.94
N ALA A 35 8.43 6.33 6.37
CA ALA A 35 9.00 7.63 6.03
C ALA A 35 10.36 7.83 6.71
N ALA A 36 10.49 7.50 8.00
CA ALA A 36 11.77 7.57 8.72
C ALA A 36 12.82 6.60 8.16
N ILE A 37 12.41 5.37 7.81
CA ILE A 37 13.30 4.37 7.20
C ILE A 37 13.81 4.85 5.83
N MET A 38 12.94 5.44 5.01
CA MET A 38 13.32 5.99 3.71
C MET A 38 14.17 7.27 3.83
N ALA A 39 13.91 8.10 4.84
CA ALA A 39 14.65 9.33 5.09
C ALA A 39 16.08 9.06 5.61
N GLY A 40 16.26 7.96 6.34
CA GLY A 40 17.53 7.56 6.94
C GLY A 40 17.82 8.22 8.29
N ASP A 41 18.82 7.70 9.00
CA ASP A 41 19.10 8.04 10.41
C ASP A 41 19.51 9.52 10.64
N ALA A 42 19.92 10.23 9.59
CA ALA A 42 20.36 11.63 9.66
C ALA A 42 19.28 12.64 9.24
N ALA A 43 18.07 12.20 8.90
CA ALA A 43 17.02 13.09 8.43
C ALA A 43 16.40 13.92 9.56
N SER A 44 16.16 15.20 9.30
CA SER A 44 15.42 16.06 10.25
C SER A 44 13.95 15.65 10.33
N ALA A 45 13.28 16.06 11.41
CA ALA A 45 11.85 15.82 11.58
C ALA A 45 11.02 16.47 10.44
N GLU A 46 11.44 17.63 9.92
CA GLU A 46 10.78 18.23 8.76
C GLU A 46 10.94 17.37 7.50
N GLN A 47 12.14 16.84 7.23
CA GLN A 47 12.37 15.99 6.06
C GLN A 47 11.54 14.71 6.11
N ILE A 48 11.41 14.10 7.29
CA ILE A 48 10.55 12.92 7.49
C ILE A 48 9.09 13.27 7.24
N ALA A 49 8.62 14.44 7.70
CA ALA A 49 7.24 14.89 7.48
C ALA A 49 6.96 15.17 5.99
N GLU A 50 7.91 15.78 5.27
CA GLU A 50 7.82 15.99 3.83
C GLU A 50 7.75 14.67 3.06
N ILE A 51 8.62 13.71 3.40
CA ILE A 51 8.61 12.37 2.79
C ILE A 51 7.29 11.65 3.11
N ARG A 52 6.80 11.75 4.35
CA ARG A 52 5.53 11.16 4.78
C ARG A 52 4.36 11.72 3.96
N ALA A 53 4.30 13.03 3.76
CA ALA A 53 3.28 13.69 2.96
C ALA A 53 3.40 13.32 1.47
N GLY A 54 4.63 13.28 0.92
CA GLY A 54 4.88 12.86 -0.46
C GLY A 54 4.52 11.40 -0.74
N LEU A 55 4.65 10.53 0.26
CA LEU A 55 4.21 9.13 0.18
C LEU A 55 2.70 8.95 0.46
N GLY A 56 2.00 9.99 0.89
CA GLY A 56 0.59 9.94 1.28
C GLY A 56 0.33 9.20 2.59
N LEU A 57 1.35 9.00 3.42
CA LEU A 57 1.28 8.27 4.68
C LEU A 57 0.54 9.05 5.79
N ASP A 58 0.25 10.33 5.55
CA ASP A 58 -0.61 11.22 6.34
C ASP A 58 -2.11 11.10 6.01
N ARG A 59 -2.47 10.43 4.92
CA ARG A 59 -3.85 10.30 4.42
C ARG A 59 -4.65 9.22 5.15
N PRO A 60 -6.00 9.20 5.07
CA PRO A 60 -6.81 8.12 5.61
C PRO A 60 -6.38 6.74 5.07
N MET A 61 -6.53 5.69 5.88
CA MET A 61 -6.00 4.34 5.58
C MET A 61 -6.52 3.76 4.25
N VAL A 62 -7.77 4.07 3.89
CA VAL A 62 -8.38 3.68 2.61
C VAL A 62 -7.66 4.34 1.42
N VAL A 63 -7.27 5.60 1.55
CA VAL A 63 -6.53 6.34 0.52
C VAL A 63 -5.12 5.77 0.39
N GLN A 64 -4.47 5.45 1.50
CA GLN A 64 -3.15 4.81 1.50
C GLN A 64 -3.15 3.45 0.82
N PHE A 65 -4.19 2.65 1.06
CA PHE A 65 -4.36 1.37 0.38
C PHE A 65 -4.48 1.57 -1.14
N GLY A 66 -5.26 2.55 -1.60
CA GLY A 66 -5.39 2.87 -3.02
C GLY A 66 -4.07 3.33 -3.66
N ILE A 67 -3.31 4.20 -2.97
CA ILE A 67 -1.98 4.66 -3.43
C ILE A 67 -1.01 3.48 -3.50
N TRP A 68 -0.96 2.64 -2.47
CA TRP A 68 -0.11 1.45 -2.42
C TRP A 68 -0.48 0.45 -3.53
N LEU A 69 -1.76 0.16 -3.70
CA LEU A 69 -2.25 -0.75 -4.72
C LEU A 69 -1.92 -0.23 -6.14
N GLY A 70 -2.06 1.08 -6.37
CA GLY A 70 -1.66 1.72 -7.63
C GLY A 70 -0.17 1.51 -7.92
N LYS A 71 0.70 1.74 -6.94
CA LYS A 71 2.15 1.52 -7.05
C LYS A 71 2.55 0.05 -7.26
N VAL A 72 1.76 -0.89 -6.74
CA VAL A 72 2.00 -2.33 -6.92
C VAL A 72 1.60 -2.82 -8.32
N LEU A 73 0.61 -2.17 -8.94
CA LEU A 73 0.07 -2.55 -10.25
C LEU A 73 0.72 -1.82 -11.43
N SER A 74 1.44 -0.72 -11.18
CA SER A 74 2.17 0.09 -12.18
C SER A 74 3.63 -0.31 -12.30
#